data_AF-A0A7Y7NYH5-F1
#
_entry.id   AF-A0A7Y7NYH5-F1
#
_cell.length_a   1.000
_cell.length_b   1.000
_cell.length_c   1.000
_cell.angle_alpha   90.00
_cell.angle_beta   90.00
_cell.angle_gamma   90.00
#
_symmetry.space_group_name_H-M   'P 1'
#
loop_
_entity.id
_entity.type
_entity.pdbx_description
1 polymer ?
#
loop_
_entity_poly.entity_id
_entity_poly.type
_entity_poly.pdbx_seq_one_letter_code
_entity_poly.pdbx_strand_id
1 'polypeptide(L)'
;WEIPHLDTMELWKFGDYKSYTSLDLLASIFGIPTPKDDIDGSEIHRVYWEEKDLARIVTYCQKDVITVAKVLYKFIGKPFISEEEIVIT
;
A
#
# COMPACT_ATOMS: atom_id res chain seq x y z
N TRP A 1 5.37 19.14 19.24
CA TRP A 1 4.20 18.31 19.60
C TRP A 1 2.98 18.82 18.82
N GLU A 2 3.11 18.87 17.50
CA GLU A 2 2.05 19.01 16.48
C GLU A 2 2.75 18.61 15.17
N ILE A 3 2.93 17.30 14.96
CA ILE A 3 3.35 16.81 13.65
C ILE A 3 2.05 16.63 12.87
N PRO A 4 1.78 17.41 11.82
CA PRO A 4 0.59 17.21 11.01
C PRO A 4 0.72 15.87 10.29
N HIS A 5 0.10 14.84 10.86
CA HIS A 5 -0.01 13.54 10.22
C HIS A 5 -1.07 13.63 9.11
N LEU A 6 -0.64 13.39 7.88
CA LEU A 6 -1.56 13.21 6.77
C LEU A 6 -1.95 11.74 6.69
N ASP A 7 -3.19 11.43 7.03
CA ASP A 7 -3.76 10.14 6.69
C ASP A 7 -4.15 10.15 5.20
N THR A 8 -3.45 9.36 4.41
CA THR A 8 -3.67 9.31 2.97
C THR A 8 -5.08 8.80 2.61
N MET A 9 -5.74 8.00 3.46
CA MET A 9 -7.12 7.58 3.24
C MET A 9 -8.11 8.75 3.20
N GLU A 10 -7.82 9.83 3.91
CA GLU A 10 -8.65 11.04 3.90
C GLU A 10 -8.72 11.68 2.50
N LEU A 11 -7.71 11.47 1.65
CA LEU A 11 -7.64 12.02 0.30
C LEU A 11 -8.61 11.34 -0.69
N TRP A 12 -9.01 10.09 -0.42
CA TRP A 12 -9.76 9.26 -1.37
C TRP A 12 -10.94 8.49 -0.77
N LYS A 13 -11.27 8.74 0.49
CA LYS A 13 -12.54 8.27 1.08
C LYS A 13 -13.76 9.06 0.59
N PHE A 14 -13.55 10.14 -0.19
CA PHE A 14 -14.59 11.01 -0.76
C PHE A 14 -15.71 11.43 0.22
N GLY A 15 -15.37 11.60 1.50
CA GLY A 15 -16.32 11.96 2.55
C GLY A 15 -17.26 10.85 3.02
N ASP A 16 -17.24 9.66 2.39
CA ASP A 16 -18.06 8.52 2.79
C ASP A 16 -17.22 7.46 3.52
N TYR A 17 -17.39 7.40 4.83
CA TYR A 17 -16.76 6.38 5.67
C TYR A 17 -17.37 4.98 5.48
N LYS A 18 -18.57 4.87 4.89
CA LYS A 18 -19.27 3.58 4.70
C LYS A 18 -18.81 2.83 3.45
N SER A 19 -18.24 3.54 2.48
CA SER A 19 -17.75 2.98 1.22
C SER A 19 -16.23 2.90 1.25
N TYR A 20 -15.70 1.86 1.91
CA TYR A 20 -14.25 1.63 1.97
C TYR A 20 -13.68 1.41 0.56
N THR A 21 -12.92 2.39 0.07
CA THR A 21 -12.18 2.27 -1.18
C THR A 21 -10.86 1.56 -0.88
N SER A 22 -10.69 0.35 -1.41
CA SER A 22 -9.48 -0.44 -1.19
C SER A 22 -8.29 0.15 -1.95
N LEU A 23 -7.08 -0.05 -1.41
CA LEU A 23 -5.85 0.30 -2.10
C LEU A 23 -5.72 -0.43 -3.45
N ASP A 24 -6.16 -1.68 -3.53
CA ASP A 24 -6.15 -2.47 -4.77
C ASP A 24 -7.00 -1.85 -5.87
N LEU A 25 -8.17 -1.31 -5.50
CA LEU A 25 -9.06 -0.67 -6.45
C LEU A 25 -8.40 0.58 -7.02
N LEU A 26 -7.79 1.40 -6.16
CA LEU A 26 -7.03 2.59 -6.59
C LEU A 26 -5.84 2.21 -7.46
N ALA A 27 -5.07 1.20 -7.08
CA ALA A 27 -3.94 0.70 -7.84
C ALA A 27 -4.39 0.25 -9.24
N SER A 28 -5.48 -0.52 -9.32
CA SER A 28 -6.06 -1.00 -10.58
C SER A 28 -6.53 0.16 -11.47
N ILE A 29 -7.20 1.16 -10.91
CA ILE A 29 -7.66 2.36 -11.65
C ILE A 29 -6.47 3.13 -12.23
N PHE A 30 -5.37 3.26 -11.48
CA PHE A 30 -4.18 3.98 -11.94
C PHE A 30 -3.22 3.15 -12.78
N GLY A 31 -3.53 1.88 -13.06
CA GLY A 31 -2.65 0.97 -13.81
C GLY A 31 -1.36 0.65 -13.07
N ILE A 32 -1.35 0.74 -11.73
CA ILE A 32 -0.26 0.29 -10.88
C ILE A 32 -0.37 -1.23 -10.78
N PRO A 33 0.66 -2.00 -11.16
CA PRO A 33 0.63 -3.45 -11.01
C PRO A 33 0.39 -3.78 -9.53
N THR A 34 -0.65 -4.58 -9.29
CA THR A 34 -1.00 -5.02 -7.95
C THR A 34 0.16 -5.86 -7.39
N PRO A 35 0.55 -5.65 -6.12
CA PRO A 35 1.58 -6.46 -5.47
C PRO A 35 1.09 -7.84 -4.99
N LYS A 36 -0.21 -8.14 -5.15
CA LYS A 36 -0.92 -9.25 -4.51
C LYS A 36 -0.73 -10.60 -5.21
N ASP A 37 0.50 -11.07 -5.25
CA ASP A 37 0.80 -12.32 -5.95
C ASP A 37 0.98 -13.52 -5.01
N ASP A 38 1.12 -13.31 -3.68
CA ASP A 38 1.64 -14.38 -2.80
C ASP A 38 0.86 -14.61 -1.49
N ILE A 39 0.42 -13.56 -0.78
CA ILE A 39 -0.42 -13.66 0.44
C ILE A 39 -1.36 -12.45 0.59
N ASP A 40 -2.48 -12.62 1.31
CA ASP A 40 -3.34 -11.52 1.76
C ASP A 40 -3.26 -11.25 3.28
N GLY A 41 -3.86 -10.15 3.73
CA GLY A 41 -3.83 -9.72 5.14
C GLY A 41 -4.42 -10.73 6.13
N SER A 42 -5.36 -11.57 5.69
CA SER A 42 -5.91 -12.67 6.49
C SER A 42 -4.91 -13.82 6.65
N GLU A 43 -3.94 -13.97 5.75
CA GLU A 43 -2.96 -15.07 5.77
C GLU A 43 -1.73 -14.76 6.64
N ILE A 44 -1.51 -13.51 7.05
CA ILE A 44 -0.35 -13.09 7.86
C ILE A 44 -0.20 -13.96 9.11
N HIS A 45 -1.31 -14.33 9.77
CA HIS A 45 -1.26 -15.17 10.98
C HIS A 45 -0.68 -16.56 10.69
N ARG A 46 -1.06 -17.18 9.58
CA ARG A 46 -0.57 -18.50 9.14
C ARG A 46 0.91 -18.42 8.82
N VAL A 47 1.31 -17.41 8.04
CA VAL A 47 2.71 -17.22 7.62
C VAL A 47 3.63 -17.01 8.83
N TYR A 48 3.17 -16.24 9.82
CA TYR A 48 3.96 -15.97 11.03
C TYR A 48 4.03 -17.19 11.97
N TRP A 49 2.90 -17.85 12.24
CA TRP A 49 2.85 -18.89 13.27
C TRP A 49 3.21 -20.28 12.76
N GLU A 50 2.81 -20.63 11.54
CA GLU A 50 2.98 -21.96 10.96
C GLU A 50 4.21 -22.01 10.05
N GLU A 51 4.28 -21.10 9.07
CA GLU A 51 5.36 -21.10 8.07
C GLU A 51 6.67 -20.51 8.59
N LYS A 52 6.60 -19.71 9.66
CA LYS A 52 7.75 -19.01 10.29
C LYS A 52 8.52 -18.11 9.32
N ASP A 53 7.84 -17.60 8.29
CA ASP A 53 8.46 -16.77 7.25
C ASP A 53 8.17 -15.27 7.44
N LEU A 54 8.94 -14.66 8.34
CA LEU A 54 8.82 -13.22 8.59
C LEU A 54 9.26 -12.37 7.38
N ALA A 55 10.21 -12.86 6.57
CA ALA A 55 10.72 -12.11 5.42
C ALA A 55 9.64 -11.91 4.35
N ARG A 56 8.78 -12.90 4.16
CA ARG A 56 7.61 -12.84 3.28
C ARG A 56 6.61 -11.76 3.73
N ILE A 57 6.34 -11.68 5.04
CA ILE A 57 5.47 -10.63 5.62
C ILE A 57 6.09 -9.25 5.43
N VAL A 58 7.40 -9.10 5.67
CA VAL A 58 8.11 -7.83 5.45
C VAL A 58 7.98 -7.37 3.99
N THR A 59 8.20 -8.29 3.04
CA THR A 59 8.07 -8.01 1.61
C THR A 59 6.64 -7.58 1.26
N TYR A 60 5.63 -8.25 1.80
CA TYR A 60 4.22 -7.87 1.64
C TYR A 60 3.96 -6.44 2.12
N CYS A 61 4.36 -6.11 3.35
CA CYS A 61 4.18 -4.77 3.91
C CYS A 61 4.92 -3.68 3.12
N GLN A 62 6.14 -3.95 2.66
CA GLN A 62 6.92 -3.01 1.84
C GLN A 62 6.21 -2.70 0.52
N LYS A 63 5.66 -3.71 -0.15
CA LYS A 63 4.90 -3.54 -1.38
C LYS A 63 3.63 -2.70 -1.18
N ASP A 64 2.93 -2.85 -0.06
CA ASP A 64 1.76 -2.02 0.27
C ASP A 64 2.17 -0.54 0.42
N VAL A 65 3.27 -0.26 1.13
CA VAL A 65 3.79 1.11 1.32
C VAL A 65 4.20 1.73 -0.03
N ILE A 66 4.89 0.98 -0.88
CA ILE A 66 5.26 1.43 -2.23
C ILE A 66 4.02 1.73 -3.07
N THR A 67 2.99 0.90 -2.98
CA THR A 67 1.73 1.09 -3.70
C THR A 67 1.01 2.36 -3.24
N VAL A 68 0.93 2.59 -1.92
CA VAL A 68 0.38 3.84 -1.36
C VAL A 68 1.16 5.06 -1.87
N ALA A 69 2.49 5.00 -1.91
CA ALA A 69 3.31 6.10 -2.42
C ALA A 69 3.05 6.38 -3.90
N LYS A 70 2.97 5.34 -4.75
CA LYS A 70 2.65 5.46 -6.19
C LYS A 70 1.23 6.03 -6.40
N VAL A 71 0.26 5.61 -5.60
CA VAL A 71 -1.11 6.16 -5.60
C VAL A 71 -1.11 7.64 -5.20
N LEU A 72 -0.43 8.00 -4.11
CA LEU A 72 -0.33 9.39 -3.66
C LEU A 72 0.28 10.29 -4.74
N TYR A 73 1.34 9.84 -5.41
CA TYR A 73 1.97 10.58 -6.51
C TYR A 73 0.98 10.86 -7.66
N LYS A 74 0.10 9.90 -7.98
CA LYS A 74 -0.97 10.12 -8.96
C LYS A 74 -1.99 11.14 -8.49
N PHE A 75 -2.41 11.10 -7.23
CA PHE A 75 -3.34 12.09 -6.67
C PHE A 75 -2.78 13.52 -6.73
N ILE A 76 -1.47 13.70 -6.58
CA ILE A 76 -0.82 15.02 -6.64
C ILE A 76 -0.25 15.37 -8.03
N GLY A 77 -0.56 14.60 -9.07
CA GLY A 77 -0.16 14.88 -10.45
C GLY A 77 1.33 14.67 -10.75
N LYS A 78 2.06 13.89 -9.94
CA LYS A 78 3.46 13.54 -10.16
C LYS A 78 3.63 12.28 -11.03
N PRO A 79 4.78 12.11 -11.70
CA PRO A 79 5.11 10.87 -12.41
C PRO A 79 5.20 9.67 -11.45
N PHE A 80 5.20 8.45 -11.95
CA PHE A 80 5.42 7.28 -11.09
C PHE A 80 6.83 7.30 -10.49
N ILE A 81 6.93 6.81 -9.25
CA ILE A 81 8.21 6.53 -8.60
C ILE A 81 8.85 5.35 -9.32
N SER A 82 10.06 5.56 -9.82
CA SER A 82 10.88 4.52 -10.45
C SER A 82 11.48 3.59 -9.38
N GLU A 83 11.85 2.37 -9.75
CA GLU A 83 12.39 1.40 -8.78
C GLU A 83 13.74 1.87 -8.21
N GLU A 84 14.50 2.66 -8.98
CA GLU A 84 15.78 3.26 -8.56
C GLU A 84 15.62 4.34 -7.48
N GLU A 85 14.42 4.95 -7.38
CA GLU A 85 14.08 5.94 -6.36
C GLU A 85 13.60 5.29 -5.05
N ILE A 86 13.36 3.98 -5.04
CA ILE A 86 12.87 3.23 -3.87
C ILE A 86 14.07 2.67 -3.10
N VAL A 87 14.31 3.22 -1.91
CA VAL A 87 15.35 2.73 -1.00
C VAL A 87 14.68 1.99 0.17
N ILE A 88 14.95 0.68 0.26
CA ILE A 88 14.54 -0.17 1.37
C ILE A 88 15.73 -0.34 2.30
N THR A 89 15.58 0.06 3.57
CA THR A 89 16.60 -0.01 4.62
C THR A 89 16.23 -1.02 5.69
#